data_AF-A0A833G2M3-F1
#
_entry.id   AF-A0A833G2M3-F1
#
_cell.length_a   1.000
_cell.length_b   1.000
_cell.length_c   1.000
_cell.angle_alpha   90.00
_cell.angle_beta   90.00
_cell.angle_gamma   90.00
#
_symmetry.space_group_name_H-M   'P 1'
#
loop_
_entity.id
_entity.type
_entity.pdbx_description
1 polymer ?
#
loop_
_entity_poly.entity_id
_entity_poly.type
_entity_poly.pdbx_seq_one_letter_code
_entity_poly.pdbx_strand_id
1 'polypeptide(L)'
;MEDHVADLTGIAFIMAVAVVFGFVLVRLRQPPIVGYILTGVVLGPTGLGLVENTGSIALLAELGVIMLLFLVGMELSVRVFAKVAGLAAIVAAGQVAVSLAVTTVLGALFGWETSAVIVLAFIVAISSTAIAMQMLEEIGELRRSTGRITVGVLIAQDIAVVPMLIIITSLGGDGDPRVGALKLAIAAILIFAFLRFLGSRPGKLRLPFTERISGRVDMVALASIAFCFGAAALSGLFGLSAAFGAFLAGLLIAGSTLRAEVIAVTHP
;
A
#
# COMPACT_ATOMS: atom_id res chain seq x y z
N MET A 1 32.95 -10.36 3.89
CA MET A 1 32.78 -10.35 2.42
C MET A 1 32.03 -11.58 1.95
N GLU A 2 32.33 -12.77 2.48
CA GLU A 2 31.64 -14.03 2.15
C GLU A 2 30.15 -14.02 2.53
N ASP A 3 29.77 -13.46 3.68
CA ASP A 3 28.36 -13.37 4.11
C ASP A 3 27.50 -12.47 3.21
N HIS A 4 28.07 -11.40 2.66
CA HIS A 4 27.34 -10.49 1.75
C HIS A 4 27.13 -11.09 0.35
N VAL A 5 28.09 -11.89 -0.12
CA VAL A 5 27.97 -12.60 -1.41
C VAL A 5 26.91 -13.70 -1.30
N ALA A 6 26.86 -14.43 -0.19
CA ALA A 6 25.83 -15.42 0.08
C ALA A 6 24.41 -14.81 0.06
N ASP A 7 24.26 -13.61 0.63
CA ASP A 7 22.97 -12.92 0.72
C ASP A 7 22.45 -12.43 -0.65
N LEU A 8 23.34 -11.87 -1.49
CA LEU A 8 23.02 -11.47 -2.85
C LEU A 8 22.64 -12.68 -3.73
N THR A 9 23.34 -13.80 -3.58
CA THR A 9 22.99 -15.03 -4.31
C THR A 9 21.63 -15.59 -3.89
N GLY A 10 21.30 -15.52 -2.59
CA GLY A 10 19.99 -15.93 -2.08
C GLY A 10 18.86 -15.07 -2.65
N ILE A 11 19.01 -13.74 -2.61
CA ILE A 11 18.03 -12.81 -3.18
C ILE A 11 17.85 -13.05 -4.69
N ALA A 12 18.95 -13.18 -5.44
CA ALA A 12 18.89 -13.45 -6.87
C ALA A 12 18.17 -14.77 -7.18
N PHE A 13 18.43 -15.82 -6.39
CA PHE A 13 17.77 -17.11 -6.51
C PHE A 13 16.26 -17.01 -6.24
N ILE A 14 15.87 -16.33 -5.16
CA ILE A 14 14.45 -16.10 -4.84
C ILE A 14 13.76 -15.35 -5.98
N MET A 15 14.38 -14.29 -6.51
CA MET A 15 13.80 -13.55 -7.64
C MET A 15 13.66 -14.41 -8.89
N ALA A 16 14.66 -15.25 -9.21
CA ALA A 16 14.58 -16.16 -10.35
C ALA A 16 13.41 -17.16 -10.21
N VAL A 17 13.25 -17.77 -9.04
CA VAL A 17 12.13 -18.69 -8.77
C VAL A 17 10.79 -17.95 -8.81
N ALA A 18 10.73 -16.72 -8.27
CA ALA A 18 9.53 -15.88 -8.32
C ALA A 18 9.10 -15.56 -9.75
N VAL A 19 10.04 -15.27 -10.66
CA VAL A 19 9.75 -15.08 -12.07
C VAL A 19 9.19 -16.35 -12.71
N VAL A 20 9.78 -17.52 -12.42
CA VAL A 20 9.30 -18.81 -12.94
C VAL A 20 7.87 -19.08 -12.47
N PHE A 21 7.60 -18.97 -11.17
CA PHE A 21 6.25 -19.17 -10.63
C PHE A 21 5.28 -18.13 -11.19
N GLY A 22 5.65 -16.85 -11.22
CA GLY A 22 4.85 -15.79 -11.81
C GLY A 22 4.47 -16.09 -13.27
N PHE A 23 5.43 -16.54 -14.08
CA PHE A 23 5.20 -16.92 -15.47
C PHE A 23 4.25 -18.12 -15.60
N VAL A 24 4.41 -19.15 -14.76
CA VAL A 24 3.50 -20.30 -14.71
C VAL A 24 2.08 -19.83 -14.38
N LEU A 25 1.91 -18.97 -13.38
CA LEU A 25 0.58 -18.45 -12.99
C LEU A 25 -0.03 -17.58 -14.09
N VAL A 26 0.75 -16.74 -14.76
CA VAL A 26 0.29 -15.99 -15.96
C VAL A 26 -0.18 -16.95 -17.05
N ARG A 27 0.53 -18.05 -17.30
CA ARG A 27 0.15 -19.05 -18.30
C ARG A 27 -1.16 -19.77 -17.97
N LEU A 28 -1.46 -19.87 -16.67
CA LEU A 28 -2.71 -20.38 -16.10
C LEU A 28 -3.82 -19.31 -16.00
N ARG A 29 -3.58 -18.09 -16.49
CA ARG A 29 -4.49 -16.93 -16.39
C ARG A 29 -4.80 -16.52 -14.95
N GLN A 30 -3.85 -16.72 -14.05
CA GLN A 30 -3.91 -16.29 -12.66
C GLN A 30 -3.01 -15.06 -12.43
N PRO A 31 -3.30 -14.23 -11.42
CA PRO A 31 -2.46 -13.09 -11.08
C PRO A 31 -1.01 -13.51 -10.74
N PRO A 32 0.03 -12.91 -11.35
CA PRO A 32 1.43 -13.29 -11.13
C PRO A 32 1.87 -13.18 -9.67
N ILE A 33 1.28 -12.24 -8.91
CA ILE A 33 1.60 -12.00 -7.50
C ILE A 33 1.38 -13.25 -6.62
N VAL A 34 0.43 -14.11 -7.00
CA VAL A 34 0.22 -15.39 -6.32
C VAL A 34 1.46 -16.28 -6.46
N GLY A 35 2.10 -16.29 -7.63
CA GLY A 35 3.36 -17.00 -7.86
C GLY A 35 4.52 -16.47 -7.01
N TYR A 36 4.58 -15.15 -6.79
CA TYR A 36 5.60 -14.55 -5.92
C TYR A 36 5.42 -14.95 -4.46
N ILE A 37 4.18 -14.97 -3.97
CA ILE A 37 3.84 -15.43 -2.61
C ILE A 37 4.16 -16.92 -2.46
N LEU A 38 3.78 -17.75 -3.45
CA LEU A 38 4.10 -19.18 -3.46
C LEU A 38 5.61 -19.43 -3.40
N THR A 39 6.40 -18.56 -4.02
CA THR A 39 7.87 -18.66 -3.93
C THR A 39 8.35 -18.51 -2.49
N GLY A 40 7.82 -17.53 -1.75
CA GLY A 40 8.13 -17.37 -0.33
C GLY A 40 7.67 -18.55 0.52
N VAL A 41 6.48 -19.11 0.24
CA VAL A 41 5.96 -20.29 0.94
C VAL A 41 6.82 -21.53 0.68
N VAL A 42 7.25 -21.74 -0.56
CA VAL A 42 8.04 -22.92 -0.96
C VAL A 42 9.49 -22.80 -0.53
N LEU A 43 10.12 -21.64 -0.70
CA LEU A 43 11.54 -21.44 -0.37
C LEU A 43 11.79 -21.07 1.10
N GLY A 44 10.77 -20.54 1.77
CA GLY A 44 10.86 -20.14 3.18
C GLY A 44 10.93 -21.32 4.15
N PRO A 45 11.04 -21.03 5.45
CA PRO A 45 11.26 -22.03 6.50
C PRO A 45 10.09 -23.03 6.64
N THR A 46 8.88 -22.66 6.23
CA THR A 46 7.70 -23.55 6.22
C THR A 46 7.68 -24.52 5.05
N GLY A 47 8.49 -24.28 4.01
CA GLY A 47 8.61 -25.12 2.82
C GLY A 47 9.90 -25.93 2.81
N LEU A 48 10.82 -25.57 1.93
CA LEU A 48 12.11 -26.23 1.73
C LEU A 48 13.21 -25.72 2.67
N GLY A 49 12.99 -24.60 3.38
CA GLY A 49 13.98 -24.04 4.30
C GLY A 49 15.28 -23.57 3.63
N LEU A 50 15.25 -23.30 2.33
CA LEU A 50 16.43 -22.90 1.55
C LEU A 50 16.86 -21.45 1.80
N VAL A 51 15.99 -20.67 2.45
CA VAL A 51 16.17 -19.26 2.74
C VAL A 51 15.96 -19.02 4.24
N GLU A 52 17.06 -18.86 4.96
CA GLU A 52 17.05 -18.62 6.42
C GLU A 52 17.39 -17.17 6.79
N ASN A 53 18.04 -16.40 5.90
CA ASN A 53 18.46 -15.04 6.22
C ASN A 53 17.29 -14.05 6.12
N THR A 54 16.64 -13.81 7.26
CA THR A 54 15.43 -12.99 7.39
C THR A 54 15.71 -11.49 7.36
N GLY A 55 16.94 -11.04 7.66
CA GLY A 55 17.24 -9.61 7.84
C GLY A 55 17.16 -8.79 6.55
N SER A 56 17.96 -9.16 5.54
CA SER A 56 18.01 -8.44 4.26
C SER A 56 16.72 -8.56 3.47
N ILE A 57 16.04 -9.71 3.57
CA ILE A 57 14.73 -9.94 2.95
C ILE A 57 13.66 -9.08 3.63
N ALA A 58 13.66 -8.97 4.96
CA ALA A 58 12.73 -8.10 5.67
C ALA A 58 12.92 -6.63 5.29
N LEU A 59 14.16 -6.17 5.16
CA LEU A 59 14.46 -4.81 4.72
C LEU A 59 13.94 -4.57 3.29
N LEU A 60 14.20 -5.48 2.35
CA LEU A 60 13.70 -5.37 0.98
C LEU A 60 12.16 -5.38 0.93
N ALA A 61 11.52 -6.23 1.75
CA ALA A 61 10.07 -6.26 1.85
C ALA A 61 9.51 -4.93 2.36
N GLU A 62 10.13 -4.34 3.39
CA GLU A 62 9.74 -3.03 3.92
C GLU A 62 9.90 -1.91 2.89
N LEU A 63 11.03 -1.87 2.18
CA LEU A 63 11.25 -0.92 1.08
C LEU A 63 10.19 -1.09 -0.03
N GLY A 64 9.86 -2.33 -0.38
CA GLY A 64 8.82 -2.64 -1.35
C GLY A 64 7.45 -2.11 -0.94
N VAL A 65 7.05 -2.28 0.32
CA VAL A 65 5.78 -1.76 0.85
C VAL A 65 5.78 -0.22 0.89
N ILE A 66 6.88 0.41 1.29
CA ILE A 66 7.05 1.87 1.27
C ILE A 66 6.86 2.41 -0.15
N MET A 67 7.56 1.83 -1.13
CA MET A 67 7.46 2.23 -2.52
C MET A 67 6.05 2.00 -3.08
N LEU A 68 5.45 0.83 -2.81
CA LEU A 68 4.09 0.52 -3.25
C LEU A 68 3.09 1.57 -2.76
N LEU A 69 3.10 1.90 -1.46
CA LEU A 69 2.17 2.86 -0.89
C LEU A 69 2.43 4.30 -1.35
N PHE A 70 3.68 4.64 -1.64
CA PHE A 70 4.02 5.90 -2.29
C PHE A 70 3.42 5.99 -3.69
N LEU A 71 3.57 4.95 -4.52
CA LEU A 71 2.95 4.88 -5.85
C LEU A 71 1.41 5.00 -5.76
N VAL A 72 0.78 4.24 -4.86
CA VAL A 72 -0.67 4.32 -4.61
C VAL A 72 -1.09 5.75 -4.25
N GLY A 73 -0.34 6.42 -3.36
CA GLY A 73 -0.59 7.83 -3.01
C GLY A 73 -0.48 8.79 -4.19
N MET A 74 0.45 8.55 -5.14
CA MET A 74 0.65 9.39 -6.34
C MET A 74 -0.46 9.24 -7.38
N GLU A 75 -1.05 8.05 -7.48
CA GLU A 75 -2.14 7.77 -8.41
C GLU A 75 -3.46 8.39 -7.93
N LEU A 76 -3.60 8.57 -6.61
CA LEU A 76 -4.81 9.08 -5.98
C LEU A 76 -5.11 10.54 -6.33
N SER A 77 -6.28 10.77 -6.92
CA SER A 77 -6.78 12.13 -7.15
C SER A 77 -7.64 12.62 -5.98
N VAL A 78 -7.03 13.35 -5.03
CA VAL A 78 -7.74 13.88 -3.84
C VAL A 78 -8.97 14.70 -4.22
N ARG A 79 -8.89 15.46 -5.32
CA ARG A 79 -9.97 16.35 -5.77
C ARG A 79 -11.17 15.60 -6.33
N VAL A 80 -10.93 14.48 -7.01
CA VAL A 80 -12.00 13.60 -7.52
C VAL A 80 -12.58 12.78 -6.36
N PHE A 81 -11.71 12.23 -5.51
CA PHE A 81 -12.11 11.49 -4.32
C PHE A 81 -12.98 12.34 -3.38
N ALA A 82 -12.61 13.60 -3.12
CA ALA A 82 -13.35 14.50 -2.23
C ALA A 82 -14.84 14.65 -2.59
N LYS A 83 -15.22 14.47 -3.87
CA LYS A 83 -16.62 14.55 -4.32
C LYS A 83 -17.44 13.32 -3.91
N VAL A 84 -16.80 12.17 -3.72
CA VAL A 84 -17.43 10.89 -3.39
C VAL A 84 -17.00 10.34 -2.03
N ALA A 85 -16.11 11.04 -1.32
CA ALA A 85 -15.42 10.56 -0.12
C ALA A 85 -16.38 10.10 0.98
N GLY A 86 -17.49 10.81 1.21
CA GLY A 86 -18.47 10.42 2.21
C GLY A 86 -19.11 9.05 1.92
N LEU A 87 -19.61 8.88 0.70
CA LEU A 87 -20.21 7.60 0.29
C LEU A 87 -19.16 6.49 0.21
N ALA A 88 -17.99 6.79 -0.37
CA ALA A 88 -16.88 5.84 -0.49
C ALA A 88 -16.40 5.32 0.87
N ALA A 89 -16.25 6.21 1.86
CA ALA A 89 -15.83 5.84 3.21
C ALA A 89 -16.89 4.98 3.91
N ILE A 90 -18.18 5.29 3.76
CA ILE A 90 -19.26 4.47 4.33
C ILE A 90 -19.25 3.06 3.73
N VAL A 91 -19.11 2.95 2.40
CA VAL A 91 -19.09 1.65 1.72
C VAL A 91 -17.84 0.86 2.11
N ALA A 92 -16.66 1.48 2.11
CA ALA A 92 -15.42 0.82 2.52
C ALA A 92 -15.47 0.36 3.99
N ALA A 93 -15.94 1.21 4.91
CA ALA A 93 -16.13 0.84 6.31
C ALA A 93 -17.16 -0.29 6.47
N GLY A 94 -18.24 -0.25 5.70
CA GLY A 94 -19.25 -1.31 5.65
C GLY A 94 -18.65 -2.64 5.16
N GLN A 95 -17.82 -2.63 4.12
CA GLN A 95 -17.13 -3.83 3.63
C GLN A 95 -16.18 -4.41 4.68
N VAL A 96 -15.43 -3.56 5.39
CA VAL A 96 -14.56 -4.01 6.48
C VAL A 96 -15.38 -4.61 7.62
N ALA A 97 -16.48 -3.97 8.01
CA ALA A 97 -17.36 -4.46 9.07
C ALA A 97 -18.02 -5.80 8.71
N VAL A 98 -18.52 -5.94 7.47
CA VAL A 98 -19.09 -7.19 6.97
C VAL A 98 -18.03 -8.28 6.89
N SER A 99 -16.82 -7.95 6.42
CA SER A 99 -15.72 -8.92 6.35
C SER A 99 -15.32 -9.40 7.75
N LEU A 100 -15.23 -8.49 8.73
CA LEU A 100 -15.00 -8.83 10.14
C LEU A 100 -16.11 -9.71 10.69
N ALA A 101 -17.38 -9.41 10.41
CA ALA A 101 -18.50 -10.22 10.88
C ALA A 101 -18.41 -11.65 10.31
N VAL A 102 -18.18 -11.78 9.00
CA VAL A 102 -18.07 -13.08 8.32
C VAL A 102 -16.86 -13.87 8.86
N THR A 103 -15.69 -13.27 8.95
CA THR A 103 -14.49 -13.98 9.45
C THR A 103 -14.57 -14.28 10.93
N THR A 104 -15.29 -13.49 11.73
CA THR A 104 -15.54 -13.80 13.16
C THR A 104 -16.42 -15.01 13.31
N VAL A 105 -17.49 -15.12 12.50
CA VAL A 105 -18.35 -16.31 12.48
C VAL A 105 -17.54 -17.54 12.06
N LEU A 106 -16.73 -17.44 11.00
CA LEU A 106 -15.86 -18.53 10.58
C LEU A 106 -14.81 -18.89 11.66
N GLY A 107 -14.20 -17.88 12.28
CA GLY A 107 -13.23 -18.07 13.35
C GLY A 107 -13.82 -18.78 14.56
N ALA A 108 -15.05 -18.46 14.94
CA ALA A 108 -15.76 -19.17 16.00
C ALA A 108 -16.06 -20.64 15.65
N LEU A 109 -16.34 -20.93 14.37
CA LEU A 109 -16.60 -22.29 13.89
C LEU A 109 -15.34 -23.15 13.81
N PHE A 110 -14.21 -22.57 13.40
CA PHE A 110 -12.95 -23.29 13.18
C PHE A 110 -11.93 -23.12 14.33
N GLY A 111 -12.28 -22.37 15.38
CA GLY A 111 -11.41 -22.11 16.53
C GLY A 111 -10.20 -21.24 16.21
N TRP A 112 -10.34 -20.26 15.31
CA TRP A 112 -9.24 -19.35 14.98
C TRP A 112 -9.02 -18.31 16.07
N GLU A 113 -7.76 -17.93 16.25
CA GLU A 113 -7.38 -16.83 17.14
C GLU A 113 -7.89 -15.48 16.61
N THR A 114 -8.17 -14.54 17.51
CA THR A 114 -8.65 -13.19 17.18
C THR A 114 -7.72 -12.45 16.21
N SER A 115 -6.40 -12.62 16.36
CA SER A 115 -5.39 -12.05 15.47
C SER A 115 -5.58 -12.53 14.02
N ALA A 116 -5.74 -13.83 13.82
CA ALA A 116 -6.00 -14.44 12.52
C ALA A 116 -7.35 -13.98 11.92
N VAL A 117 -8.39 -13.89 12.75
CA VAL A 117 -9.73 -13.40 12.33
C VAL A 117 -9.66 -11.98 11.78
N ILE A 118 -8.95 -11.08 12.47
CA ILE A 118 -8.81 -9.67 12.05
C ILE A 118 -7.97 -9.57 10.78
N VAL A 119 -6.84 -10.28 10.71
CA VAL A 119 -5.97 -10.29 9.52
C VAL A 119 -6.75 -10.79 8.29
N LEU A 120 -7.48 -11.90 8.42
CA LEU A 120 -8.31 -12.43 7.33
C LEU A 120 -9.44 -11.48 6.95
N ALA A 121 -10.05 -10.78 7.92
CA ALA A 121 -11.07 -9.78 7.62
C ALA A 121 -10.54 -8.66 6.72
N PHE A 122 -9.35 -8.15 7.02
CA PHE A 122 -8.71 -7.10 6.24
C PHE A 122 -8.31 -7.59 4.84
N ILE A 123 -7.81 -8.81 4.73
CA ILE A 123 -7.49 -9.44 3.43
C ILE A 123 -8.75 -9.55 2.57
N VAL A 124 -9.88 -9.99 3.14
CA VAL A 124 -11.15 -10.14 2.41
C VAL A 124 -11.79 -8.79 2.06
N ALA A 125 -11.58 -7.76 2.89
CA ALA A 125 -12.19 -6.45 2.70
C ALA A 125 -11.57 -5.64 1.54
N ILE A 126 -10.31 -5.87 1.21
CA ILE A 126 -9.57 -5.10 0.19
C ILE A 126 -9.87 -5.66 -1.21
N SER A 127 -10.18 -4.78 -2.16
CA SER A 127 -10.39 -5.14 -3.57
C SER A 127 -9.18 -4.76 -4.42
N SER A 128 -8.98 -5.43 -5.57
CA SER A 128 -7.91 -5.07 -6.50
C SER A 128 -8.29 -3.85 -7.35
N THR A 129 -7.63 -2.72 -7.11
CA THR A 129 -7.89 -1.45 -7.82
C THR A 129 -7.63 -1.56 -9.32
N ALA A 130 -6.49 -2.13 -9.73
CA ALA A 130 -6.11 -2.24 -11.14
C ALA A 130 -7.12 -3.08 -11.95
N ILE A 131 -7.50 -4.25 -11.44
CA ILE A 131 -8.44 -5.15 -12.11
C ILE A 131 -9.83 -4.50 -12.21
N ALA A 132 -10.30 -3.89 -11.11
CA ALA A 132 -11.61 -3.23 -11.10
C ALA A 132 -11.68 -2.04 -12.06
N MET A 133 -10.62 -1.22 -12.14
CA MET A 133 -10.55 -0.11 -13.10
C MET A 133 -10.53 -0.61 -14.54
N GLN A 134 -9.74 -1.64 -14.84
CA GLN A 134 -9.70 -2.25 -16.17
C GLN A 134 -11.08 -2.77 -16.58
N MET A 135 -11.76 -3.51 -15.71
CA MET A 135 -13.12 -4.00 -15.99
C MET A 135 -14.12 -2.86 -16.23
N LEU A 136 -14.06 -1.78 -15.44
CA LEU A 136 -14.92 -0.60 -15.62
C LEU A 136 -14.65 0.13 -16.94
N GLU A 137 -13.41 0.12 -17.40
CA GLU A 137 -13.02 0.69 -18.70
C GLU A 137 -13.51 -0.19 -19.85
N GLU A 138 -13.32 -1.51 -19.76
CA GLU A 138 -13.78 -2.49 -20.76
C GLU A 138 -15.29 -2.44 -20.99
N ILE A 139 -16.08 -2.26 -19.93
CA ILE A 139 -17.55 -2.14 -20.03
C ILE A 139 -18.02 -0.69 -20.26
N GLY A 140 -17.12 0.29 -20.36
CA GLY A 140 -17.44 1.69 -20.62
C GLY A 140 -18.11 2.45 -19.46
N GLU A 141 -18.07 1.91 -18.24
CA GLU A 141 -18.72 2.48 -17.05
C GLU A 141 -17.80 3.38 -16.22
N LEU A 142 -16.49 3.41 -16.47
CA LEU A 142 -15.49 4.14 -15.66
C LEU A 142 -15.86 5.61 -15.39
N ARG A 143 -16.43 6.30 -16.39
CA ARG A 143 -16.79 7.73 -16.30
C ARG A 143 -18.22 7.98 -15.79
N ARG A 144 -19.02 6.93 -15.59
CA ARG A 144 -20.40 7.03 -15.07
C ARG A 144 -20.42 7.35 -13.58
N SER A 145 -21.61 7.56 -13.02
CA SER A 145 -21.78 7.79 -11.58
C SER A 145 -21.29 6.58 -10.77
N THR A 146 -21.74 5.39 -11.17
CA THR A 146 -21.34 4.07 -10.68
C THR A 146 -19.83 3.89 -10.70
N GLY A 147 -19.18 4.04 -11.86
CA GLY A 147 -17.72 3.92 -11.98
C GLY A 147 -16.96 4.89 -11.08
N ARG A 148 -17.39 6.16 -10.99
CA ARG A 148 -16.77 7.15 -10.10
C ARG A 148 -16.93 6.82 -8.63
N ILE A 149 -18.07 6.26 -8.21
CA ILE A 149 -18.30 5.78 -6.84
C ILE A 149 -17.40 4.57 -6.58
N THR A 150 -17.35 3.59 -7.48
CA THR A 150 -16.50 2.40 -7.35
C THR A 150 -15.03 2.78 -7.23
N VAL A 151 -14.52 3.66 -8.10
CA VAL A 151 -13.16 4.19 -7.99
C VAL A 151 -12.95 4.92 -6.66
N GLY A 152 -13.96 5.67 -6.18
CA GLY A 152 -13.93 6.28 -4.86
C GLY A 152 -13.80 5.26 -3.73
N VAL A 153 -14.56 4.16 -3.79
CA VAL A 153 -14.51 3.06 -2.81
C VAL A 153 -13.14 2.38 -2.82
N LEU A 154 -12.60 2.07 -4.00
CA LEU A 154 -11.26 1.49 -4.16
C LEU A 154 -10.19 2.39 -3.51
N ILE A 155 -10.27 3.70 -3.77
CA ILE A 155 -9.39 4.69 -3.14
C ILE A 155 -9.57 4.71 -1.60
N ALA A 156 -10.81 4.65 -1.11
CA ALA A 156 -11.07 4.61 0.34
C ALA A 156 -10.51 3.34 0.99
N GLN A 157 -10.58 2.19 0.30
CA GLN A 157 -9.95 0.94 0.74
C GLN A 157 -8.43 1.07 0.79
N ASP A 158 -7.80 1.63 -0.25
CA ASP A 158 -6.35 1.87 -0.30
C ASP A 158 -5.90 2.79 0.86
N ILE A 159 -6.66 3.84 1.17
CA ILE A 159 -6.42 4.69 2.35
C ILE A 159 -6.56 3.88 3.65
N ALA A 160 -7.55 2.97 3.72
CA ALA A 160 -7.82 2.15 4.90
C ALA A 160 -6.74 1.08 5.16
N VAL A 161 -5.89 0.75 4.18
CA VAL A 161 -4.75 -0.17 4.38
C VAL A 161 -3.81 0.33 5.47
N VAL A 162 -3.57 1.64 5.55
CA VAL A 162 -2.68 2.23 6.58
C VAL A 162 -3.18 1.93 8.01
N PRO A 163 -4.40 2.33 8.42
CA PRO A 163 -4.90 2.00 9.75
C PRO A 163 -5.02 0.50 9.98
N MET A 164 -5.34 -0.30 8.95
CA MET A 164 -5.33 -1.77 9.06
C MET A 164 -3.95 -2.32 9.42
N LEU A 165 -2.89 -1.85 8.76
CA LEU A 165 -1.51 -2.24 9.07
C LEU A 165 -1.09 -1.81 10.48
N ILE A 166 -1.52 -0.63 10.94
CA ILE A 166 -1.29 -0.19 12.34
C ILE A 166 -1.96 -1.16 13.32
N ILE A 167 -3.20 -1.58 13.03
CA ILE A 167 -3.91 -2.56 13.87
C ILE A 167 -3.17 -3.90 13.86
N ILE A 168 -2.80 -4.43 12.68
CA ILE A 168 -2.09 -5.71 12.55
C ILE A 168 -0.77 -5.67 13.33
N THR A 169 0.04 -4.63 13.15
CA THR A 169 1.33 -4.49 13.84
C THR A 169 1.16 -4.35 15.36
N SER A 170 0.06 -3.75 15.83
CA SER A 170 -0.25 -3.68 17.26
C SER A 170 -0.71 -5.01 17.87
N LEU A 171 -1.30 -5.90 17.07
CA LEU A 171 -1.72 -7.24 17.52
C LEU A 171 -0.52 -8.18 17.73
N GLY A 172 0.58 -7.94 17.02
CA GLY A 172 1.80 -8.76 17.09
C GLY A 172 2.83 -8.33 18.14
N GLY A 173 2.56 -7.31 18.95
CA GLY A 173 3.51 -6.81 19.95
C GLY A 173 2.94 -6.76 21.37
N ASP A 174 3.80 -6.93 22.39
CA ASP A 174 3.47 -6.84 23.83
C ASP A 174 3.14 -5.41 24.32
N GLY A 175 2.64 -4.55 23.44
CA GLY A 175 2.39 -3.13 23.72
C GLY A 175 1.03 -2.86 24.37
N ASP A 176 0.95 -1.78 25.16
CA ASP A 176 -0.33 -1.30 25.71
C ASP A 176 -1.32 -0.93 24.57
N PRO A 177 -2.51 -1.54 24.49
CA PRO A 177 -3.54 -1.23 23.49
C PRO A 177 -3.90 0.26 23.40
N ARG A 178 -3.74 1.02 24.49
CA ARG A 178 -3.98 2.47 24.52
C ARG A 178 -3.01 3.24 23.63
N VAL A 179 -1.76 2.80 23.55
CA VAL A 179 -0.73 3.41 22.69
C VAL A 179 -1.05 3.14 21.22
N GLY A 180 -1.50 1.93 20.89
CA GLY A 180 -1.98 1.58 19.54
C GLY A 180 -3.18 2.43 19.11
N ALA A 181 -4.19 2.56 19.99
CA ALA A 181 -5.37 3.39 19.73
C ALA A 181 -5.01 4.88 19.55
N LEU A 182 -4.06 5.40 20.34
CA LEU A 182 -3.57 6.77 20.20
C LEU A 182 -2.86 6.99 18.85
N LYS A 183 -1.98 6.07 18.45
CA LYS A 183 -1.31 6.11 17.13
C LYS A 183 -2.31 6.08 15.99
N LEU A 184 -3.32 5.23 16.08
CA LEU A 184 -4.40 5.12 15.10
C LEU A 184 -5.20 6.43 14.99
N ALA A 185 -5.56 7.03 16.13
CA ALA A 185 -6.27 8.30 16.16
C ALA A 185 -5.44 9.45 15.56
N ILE A 186 -4.15 9.53 15.89
CA ILE A 186 -3.22 10.51 15.31
C ILE A 186 -3.13 10.32 13.79
N ALA A 187 -2.93 9.10 13.31
CA ALA A 187 -2.88 8.78 11.89
C ALA A 187 -4.17 9.21 11.17
N ALA A 188 -5.34 8.86 11.71
CA ALA A 188 -6.63 9.23 11.15
C ALA A 188 -6.83 10.75 11.07
N ILE A 189 -6.47 11.48 12.13
CA ILE A 189 -6.54 12.95 12.18
C ILE A 189 -5.60 13.56 11.13
N LEU A 190 -4.36 13.08 11.04
CA LEU A 190 -3.39 13.56 10.06
C LEU A 190 -3.86 13.32 8.64
N ILE A 191 -4.36 12.11 8.32
CA ILE A 191 -4.95 11.79 7.01
C ILE A 191 -6.07 12.76 6.68
N PHE A 192 -7.02 12.92 7.60
CA PHE A 192 -8.19 13.77 7.38
C PHE A 192 -7.79 15.23 7.17
N ALA A 193 -6.92 15.77 8.03
CA ALA A 193 -6.41 17.14 7.92
C ALA A 193 -5.68 17.35 6.59
N PHE A 194 -4.89 16.37 6.17
CA PHE A 194 -4.11 16.43 4.95
C PHE A 194 -4.95 16.34 3.68
N LEU A 195 -5.90 15.41 3.63
CA LEU A 195 -6.86 15.29 2.53
C LEU A 195 -7.72 16.55 2.41
N ARG A 196 -8.14 17.13 3.54
CA ARG A 196 -8.86 18.43 3.56
C ARG A 196 -7.98 19.56 3.04
N PHE A 197 -6.72 19.62 3.46
CA PHE A 197 -5.75 20.61 2.99
C PHE A 197 -5.52 20.53 1.48
N LEU A 198 -5.27 19.33 0.94
CA LEU A 198 -5.07 19.12 -0.50
C LEU A 198 -6.36 19.31 -1.31
N GLY A 199 -7.51 18.87 -0.78
CA GLY A 199 -8.79 18.95 -1.46
C GLY A 199 -9.37 20.38 -1.53
N SER A 200 -9.07 21.22 -0.55
CA SER A 200 -9.61 22.60 -0.46
C SER A 200 -8.81 23.62 -1.29
N ARG A 201 -7.67 23.25 -1.87
CA ARG A 201 -6.85 24.16 -2.66
C ARG A 201 -7.20 24.10 -4.16
N PRO A 202 -7.48 25.27 -4.80
CA PRO A 202 -7.85 25.30 -6.23
C PRO A 202 -6.66 25.01 -7.17
N GLY A 203 -5.42 25.32 -6.76
CA GLY A 203 -4.20 25.15 -7.57
C GLY A 203 -3.39 23.87 -7.27
N LYS A 204 -2.48 23.50 -8.18
CA LYS A 204 -1.45 22.47 -7.92
C LYS A 204 -0.39 23.04 -6.97
N LEU A 205 0.09 22.25 -6.00
CA LEU A 205 1.18 22.67 -5.13
C LEU A 205 2.46 22.91 -5.97
N ARG A 206 3.04 24.10 -5.84
CA ARG A 206 4.43 24.34 -6.24
C ARG A 206 5.31 23.94 -5.06
N LEU A 207 5.91 22.76 -5.13
CA LEU A 207 6.94 22.38 -4.16
C LEU A 207 8.15 23.32 -4.35
N PRO A 208 8.84 23.74 -3.28
CA PRO A 208 9.91 24.74 -3.36
C PRO A 208 11.07 24.35 -4.31
N PHE A 209 11.21 23.05 -4.60
CA PHE A 209 12.24 22.52 -5.49
C PHE A 209 11.76 22.30 -6.94
N THR A 210 10.48 22.51 -7.25
CA THR A 210 9.87 22.20 -8.55
C THR A 210 10.56 22.93 -9.70
N GLU A 211 10.81 24.24 -9.55
CA GLU A 211 11.36 25.07 -10.63
C GLU A 211 12.85 24.79 -10.89
N ARG A 212 13.57 24.18 -9.93
CA ARG A 212 14.99 23.81 -10.10
C ARG A 212 15.20 22.41 -10.66
N ILE A 213 14.21 21.53 -10.50
CA ILE A 213 14.32 20.10 -10.79
C ILE A 213 13.51 19.70 -12.03
N SER A 214 12.42 20.41 -12.32
CA SER A 214 11.55 20.13 -13.48
C SER A 214 12.34 20.13 -14.79
N GLY A 215 12.13 19.11 -15.61
CA GLY A 215 12.84 18.89 -16.87
C GLY A 215 14.14 18.09 -16.77
N ARG A 216 14.58 17.71 -15.56
CA ARG A 216 15.72 16.79 -15.34
C ARG A 216 15.25 15.49 -14.71
N VAL A 217 14.98 14.50 -15.56
CA VAL A 217 14.42 13.18 -15.20
C VAL A 217 15.13 12.56 -13.98
N ASP A 218 16.47 12.52 -13.98
CA ASP A 218 17.25 11.90 -12.89
C ASP A 218 17.08 12.63 -11.55
N MET A 219 17.05 13.97 -11.56
CA MET A 219 16.85 14.75 -10.34
C MET A 219 15.41 14.65 -9.84
N VAL A 220 14.41 14.58 -10.73
CA VAL A 220 13.01 14.34 -10.35
C VAL A 220 12.88 12.98 -9.67
N ALA A 221 13.49 11.94 -10.24
CA ALA A 221 13.52 10.59 -9.68
C ALA A 221 14.10 10.60 -8.26
N LEU A 222 15.34 11.07 -8.13
CA LEU A 222 16.06 11.11 -6.85
C LEU A 222 15.33 11.94 -5.81
N ALA A 223 14.79 13.11 -6.19
CA ALA A 223 14.05 13.96 -5.26
C ALA A 223 12.75 13.30 -4.80
N SER A 224 12.03 12.61 -5.69
CA SER A 224 10.79 11.92 -5.34
C SER A 224 11.03 10.75 -4.39
N ILE A 225 12.05 9.94 -4.64
CA ILE A 225 12.45 8.80 -3.80
C ILE A 225 12.98 9.31 -2.45
N ALA A 226 13.84 10.33 -2.44
CA ALA A 226 14.32 10.95 -1.21
C ALA A 226 13.17 11.54 -0.37
N PHE A 227 12.17 12.15 -1.02
CA PHE A 227 10.99 12.65 -0.34
C PHE A 227 10.13 11.52 0.23
N CYS A 228 9.93 10.43 -0.52
CA CYS A 228 9.24 9.23 -0.06
C CYS A 228 9.89 8.65 1.21
N PHE A 229 11.19 8.35 1.16
CA PHE A 229 11.90 7.78 2.30
C PHE A 229 12.06 8.76 3.46
N GLY A 230 12.24 10.06 3.18
CA GLY A 230 12.28 11.09 4.21
C GLY A 230 10.96 11.20 4.98
N ALA A 231 9.83 11.16 4.28
CA ALA A 231 8.51 11.14 4.91
C ALA A 231 8.24 9.83 5.67
N ALA A 232 8.65 8.69 5.12
CA ALA A 232 8.55 7.39 5.78
C ALA A 232 9.35 7.37 7.10
N ALA A 233 10.59 7.85 7.08
CA ALA A 233 11.44 7.97 8.27
C ALA A 233 10.85 8.92 9.31
N LEU A 234 10.36 10.10 8.90
CA LEU A 234 9.69 11.04 9.80
C LEU A 234 8.46 10.42 10.46
N SER A 235 7.63 9.72 9.70
CA SER A 235 6.47 8.98 10.23
C SER A 235 6.90 7.95 11.28
N GLY A 236 7.95 7.17 10.99
CA GLY A 236 8.57 6.22 11.92
C GLY A 236 9.03 6.86 13.22
N LEU A 237 9.64 8.05 13.16
CA LEU A 237 10.10 8.80 14.34
C LEU A 237 8.94 9.25 15.25
N PHE A 238 7.79 9.55 14.68
CA PHE A 238 6.56 9.83 15.46
C PHE A 238 5.86 8.55 15.96
N GLY A 239 6.48 7.38 15.78
CA GLY A 239 5.94 6.09 16.18
C GLY A 239 4.78 5.60 15.30
N LEU A 240 4.56 6.23 14.15
CA LEU A 240 3.62 5.79 13.12
C LEU A 240 4.34 4.83 12.14
N SER A 241 3.57 4.15 11.28
CA SER A 241 4.16 3.24 10.30
C SER A 241 4.96 4.00 9.23
N ALA A 242 6.11 3.48 8.78
CA ALA A 242 6.89 4.08 7.69
C ALA A 242 6.07 4.15 6.38
N ALA A 243 5.28 3.10 6.13
CA ALA A 243 4.28 3.01 5.07
C ALA A 243 3.30 4.19 5.04
N PHE A 244 2.89 4.71 6.20
CA PHE A 244 2.01 5.87 6.29
C PHE A 244 2.66 7.15 5.75
N GLY A 245 3.91 7.40 6.13
CA GLY A 245 4.66 8.57 5.66
C GLY A 245 4.87 8.54 4.15
N ALA A 246 5.18 7.36 3.61
CA ALA A 246 5.32 7.13 2.17
C ALA A 246 4.03 7.44 1.41
N PHE A 247 2.89 6.96 1.91
CA PHE A 247 1.57 7.25 1.33
C PHE A 247 1.25 8.76 1.30
N LEU A 248 1.47 9.47 2.41
CA LEU A 248 1.27 10.92 2.47
C LEU A 248 2.20 11.68 1.52
N ALA A 249 3.45 11.23 1.37
CA ALA A 249 4.37 11.80 0.40
C ALA A 249 3.85 11.64 -1.03
N GLY A 250 3.33 10.46 -1.38
CA GLY A 250 2.72 10.21 -2.68
C GLY A 250 1.54 11.13 -2.96
N LEU A 251 0.65 11.30 -1.97
CA LEU A 251 -0.48 12.22 -2.05
C LEU A 251 -0.05 13.68 -2.30
N LEU A 252 1.01 14.16 -1.63
CA LEU A 252 1.55 15.51 -1.88
C LEU A 252 2.02 15.68 -3.31
N ILE A 253 2.74 14.69 -3.83
CA ILE A 253 3.22 14.71 -5.22
C ILE A 253 2.03 14.67 -6.19
N ALA A 254 0.99 13.87 -5.91
CA ALA A 254 -0.24 13.83 -6.71
C ALA A 254 -0.93 15.21 -6.78
N GLY A 255 -0.89 15.97 -5.69
CA GLY A 255 -1.42 17.34 -5.61
C GLY A 255 -0.51 18.41 -6.24
N SER A 256 0.72 18.07 -6.63
CA SER A 256 1.74 19.00 -7.12
C SER A 256 1.79 19.12 -8.66
N THR A 257 2.57 20.08 -9.16
CA THR A 257 2.88 20.19 -10.59
C THR A 257 3.78 19.06 -11.10
N LEU A 258 4.54 18.41 -10.22
CA LEU A 258 5.50 17.34 -10.56
C LEU A 258 4.85 15.98 -10.84
N ARG A 259 3.53 15.82 -10.58
CA ARG A 259 2.84 14.51 -10.70
C ARG A 259 3.17 13.77 -11.99
N ALA A 260 3.09 14.43 -13.15
CA ALA A 260 3.29 13.78 -14.45
C ALA A 260 4.74 13.32 -14.65
N GLU A 261 5.71 14.15 -14.26
CA GLU A 261 7.14 13.82 -14.37
C GLU A 261 7.51 12.70 -13.40
N VAL A 262 7.00 12.72 -12.16
CA VAL A 262 7.29 11.66 -11.19
C VAL A 262 6.64 10.33 -11.59
N ILE A 263 5.38 10.33 -12.03
CA ILE A 263 4.71 9.10 -12.52
C ILE A 263 5.49 8.50 -13.68
N ALA A 264 5.95 9.31 -14.64
CA ALA A 264 6.70 8.82 -15.79
C ALA A 264 8.03 8.13 -15.43
N VAL A 265 8.59 8.40 -14.24
CA VAL A 265 9.89 7.87 -13.80
C VAL A 265 9.74 6.79 -12.72
N THR A 266 8.58 6.73 -12.06
CA THR A 266 8.31 5.78 -10.98
C THR A 266 7.38 4.64 -11.38
N HIS A 267 6.67 4.74 -12.51
CA HIS A 267 5.93 3.59 -13.06
C HIS A 267 6.92 2.51 -13.56
N PRO A 268 6.71 1.24 -13.21
CA PRO A 268 7.48 0.11 -13.75
C PRO A 268 7.16 -0.19 -15.22
#